data_AF-R1G2H0-F1
#
_entry.id   AF-R1G2H0-F1
#
_cell.length_a   1.000
_cell.length_b   1.000
_cell.length_c   1.000
_cell.angle_alpha   90.00
_cell.angle_beta   90.00
_cell.angle_gamma   90.00
#
_symmetry.space_group_name_H-M   'P 1'
#
loop_
_entity.id
_entity.type
_entity.pdbx_description
1 polymer ?
#
loop_
_entity_poly.entity_id
_entity_poly.type
_entity_poly.pdbx_seq_one_letter_code
_entity_poly.pdbx_strand_id
1 'polypeptide(L)'
;MAQIQETPLDERQWRSPVALNNLQFFGGLHSKTVHLYFMESDFFDRTSNNWALFVQHKGEPWLTDRDQFEVRLRAMQGLEFMCVAEPARREDGSDTGIYVFRKQQRRKRAAHDDEITILGTFYVIGENIYQAASLEDIIGNKIVLLPVALVSLCRSVFDLCLIC
;
A
#
# COMPACT_ATOMS: atom_id res chain seq x y z
N MET A 1 -2.08 -32.56 -1.42
CA MET A 1 -2.66 -31.20 -1.28
C MET A 1 -1.54 -30.22 -1.51
N ALA A 2 -1.54 -29.53 -2.65
CA ALA A 2 -0.51 -28.53 -2.94
C ALA A 2 -0.64 -27.43 -1.88
N GLN A 3 0.38 -27.26 -1.05
CA GLN A 3 0.53 -26.09 -0.21
C GLN A 3 0.64 -24.91 -1.18
N ILE A 4 -0.43 -24.11 -1.27
CA ILE A 4 -0.35 -22.79 -1.91
C ILE A 4 0.62 -22.03 -1.03
N GLN A 5 1.86 -21.90 -1.50
CA GLN A 5 2.84 -21.05 -0.86
C GLN A 5 2.31 -19.62 -1.04
N GLU A 6 1.55 -19.14 -0.05
CA GLU A 6 1.06 -17.77 -0.03
C GLU A 6 2.30 -16.88 0.01
N THR A 7 2.63 -16.31 -1.14
CA THR A 7 3.64 -15.26 -1.23
C THR A 7 3.25 -14.21 -0.20
N PRO A 8 4.17 -13.82 0.70
CA PRO A 8 3.86 -12.87 1.75
C PRO A 8 3.35 -11.58 1.10
N LEU A 9 2.41 -10.92 1.79
CA LEU A 9 1.56 -9.88 1.19
C LEU A 9 2.38 -8.69 0.64
N ASP A 10 3.60 -8.51 1.15
CA ASP A 10 4.62 -7.54 0.75
C ASP A 10 5.33 -7.85 -0.59
N GLU A 11 5.28 -9.08 -1.08
CA GLU A 11 5.85 -9.49 -2.38
C GLU A 11 4.78 -9.57 -3.49
N ARG A 12 3.51 -9.40 -3.13
CA ARG A 12 2.40 -9.44 -4.10
C ARG A 12 2.24 -8.09 -4.77
N GLN A 13 2.15 -8.09 -6.09
CA GLN A 13 1.66 -6.95 -6.87
C GLN A 13 0.19 -7.17 -7.23
N TRP A 14 -0.60 -6.10 -7.19
CA TRP A 14 -1.98 -6.12 -7.67
C TRP A 14 -2.16 -5.14 -8.83
N ARG A 15 -2.87 -5.60 -9.87
CA ARG A 15 -3.31 -4.79 -11.00
C ARG A 15 -4.58 -5.38 -11.57
N SER A 16 -5.56 -4.53 -11.88
CA SER A 16 -6.78 -4.93 -12.58
C SER A 16 -7.01 -4.05 -13.82
N PRO A 17 -6.91 -4.63 -15.03
CA PRO A 17 -7.26 -3.92 -16.27
C PRO A 17 -8.74 -3.51 -16.34
N VAL A 18 -9.63 -4.29 -15.72
CA VAL A 18 -11.08 -4.01 -15.68
C VAL A 18 -11.35 -2.79 -14.83
N ALA A 19 -10.73 -2.71 -13.65
CA ALA A 19 -10.87 -1.54 -12.77
C ALA A 19 -10.35 -0.26 -13.46
N LEU A 20 -9.25 -0.35 -14.21
CA LEU A 20 -8.74 0.79 -14.98
C LEU A 20 -9.67 1.21 -16.12
N ASN A 21 -10.27 0.25 -16.82
CA ASN A 21 -11.26 0.55 -17.86
C ASN A 21 -12.47 1.29 -17.27
N ASN A 22 -12.96 0.84 -16.11
CA ASN A 22 -14.05 1.53 -15.39
C ASN A 22 -13.68 2.98 -14.99
N LEU A 23 -12.40 3.26 -14.78
CA LEU A 23 -11.91 4.61 -14.49
C LEU A 23 -11.72 5.48 -15.74
N GLN A 24 -11.74 4.92 -16.95
CA GLN A 24 -11.66 5.71 -18.18
C GLN A 24 -12.83 6.68 -18.30
N PHE A 25 -14.02 6.30 -17.81
CA PHE A 25 -15.18 7.19 -17.70
C PHE A 25 -14.91 8.44 -16.86
N PHE A 26 -13.96 8.36 -15.91
CA PHE A 26 -13.57 9.44 -15.03
C PHE A 26 -12.30 10.18 -15.49
N GLY A 27 -11.72 9.84 -16.65
CA GLY A 27 -10.47 10.44 -17.14
C GLY A 27 -9.21 9.64 -16.81
N GLY A 28 -9.33 8.39 -16.38
CA GLY A 28 -8.22 7.49 -16.09
C GLY A 28 -7.73 7.57 -14.64
N LEU A 29 -6.50 7.11 -14.40
CA LEU A 29 -5.91 7.12 -13.07
C LEU A 29 -5.23 8.49 -12.81
N HIS A 30 -5.81 9.26 -11.90
CA HIS A 30 -5.29 10.55 -11.45
C HIS A 30 -5.64 10.78 -9.98
N SER A 31 -5.16 11.89 -9.41
CA SER A 31 -5.28 12.22 -7.98
C SER A 31 -6.70 12.09 -7.38
N LYS A 32 -7.74 12.33 -8.18
CA LYS A 32 -9.15 12.23 -7.76
C LYS A 32 -9.70 10.79 -7.79
N THR A 33 -9.27 9.99 -8.76
CA THR A 33 -9.76 8.62 -8.98
C THR A 33 -8.92 7.57 -8.26
N VAL A 34 -7.75 7.94 -7.74
CA VAL A 34 -6.81 7.02 -7.09
C VAL A 34 -7.42 6.27 -5.90
N HIS A 35 -8.30 6.91 -5.12
CA HIS A 35 -9.01 6.26 -4.01
C HIS A 35 -9.95 5.17 -4.50
N LEU A 36 -10.67 5.44 -5.60
CA LEU A 36 -11.58 4.46 -6.21
C LEU A 36 -10.79 3.27 -6.78
N TYR A 37 -9.64 3.52 -7.40
CA TYR A 37 -8.77 2.46 -7.88
C TYR A 37 -8.25 1.59 -6.73
N PHE A 38 -7.80 2.22 -5.65
CA PHE A 38 -7.27 1.51 -4.49
C PHE A 38 -8.34 0.68 -3.79
N MET A 39 -9.60 1.13 -3.74
CA MET A 39 -10.73 0.38 -3.15
C MET A 39 -11.03 -0.95 -3.84
N GLU A 40 -10.73 -1.08 -5.13
CA GLU A 40 -10.90 -2.33 -5.88
C GLU A 40 -9.77 -3.34 -5.59
N SER A 41 -8.69 -2.91 -4.94
CA SER A 41 -7.54 -3.76 -4.67
C SER A 41 -7.79 -4.76 -3.56
N ASP A 42 -7.09 -5.90 -3.62
CA ASP A 42 -7.12 -6.91 -2.56
C ASP A 42 -6.50 -6.42 -1.24
N PHE A 43 -5.68 -5.36 -1.31
CA PHE A 43 -5.08 -4.72 -0.14
C PHE A 43 -6.08 -3.85 0.64
N PHE A 44 -7.22 -3.52 0.03
CA PHE A 44 -8.21 -2.65 0.63
C PHE A 44 -9.09 -3.41 1.62
N ASP A 45 -9.20 -2.85 2.82
CA ASP A 45 -10.01 -3.40 3.88
C ASP A 45 -11.41 -2.80 3.84
N ARG A 46 -12.42 -3.62 3.52
CA ARG A 46 -13.83 -3.19 3.44
C ARG A 46 -14.43 -2.85 4.80
N THR A 47 -13.75 -3.15 5.91
CA THR A 47 -14.17 -2.69 7.25
C THR A 47 -13.76 -1.25 7.54
N SER A 48 -12.95 -0.63 6.67
CA SER A 48 -12.48 0.74 6.84
C SER A 48 -13.58 1.79 6.69
N ASN A 49 -13.33 2.95 7.29
CA ASN A 49 -14.19 4.12 7.17
C ASN A 49 -14.35 4.59 5.71
N ASN A 50 -13.34 4.35 4.87
CA ASN A 50 -13.38 4.63 3.44
C ASN A 50 -14.54 3.89 2.75
N TRP A 51 -14.71 2.60 3.05
CA TRP A 51 -15.81 1.80 2.49
C TRP A 51 -17.16 2.24 3.04
N ALA A 52 -17.23 2.51 4.34
CA ALA A 52 -18.44 3.02 4.97
C ALA A 52 -18.92 4.32 4.30
N LEU A 53 -18.03 5.30 4.11
CA LEU A 53 -18.37 6.55 3.40
C LEU A 53 -18.80 6.29 1.97
N PHE A 54 -18.07 5.45 1.25
CA PHE A 54 -18.35 5.13 -0.14
C PHE A 54 -19.75 4.52 -0.31
N VAL A 55 -20.10 3.55 0.54
CA VAL A 55 -21.41 2.88 0.48
C VAL A 55 -22.54 3.81 0.94
N GLN A 56 -22.33 4.61 1.97
CA GLN A 56 -23.36 5.50 2.53
C GLN A 56 -23.71 6.66 1.60
N HIS A 57 -22.75 7.15 0.81
CA HIS A 57 -22.90 8.38 0.04
C HIS A 57 -22.80 8.13 -1.48
N LYS A 58 -23.11 6.91 -1.93
CA LYS A 58 -23.05 6.56 -3.36
C LYS A 58 -23.83 7.57 -4.21
N GLY A 59 -23.18 8.09 -5.24
CA GLY A 59 -23.75 9.07 -6.18
C GLY A 59 -23.46 10.52 -5.82
N GLU A 60 -22.90 10.80 -4.64
CA GLU A 60 -22.48 12.15 -4.28
C GLU A 60 -21.22 12.57 -5.08
N PRO A 61 -21.20 13.80 -5.64
CA PRO A 61 -20.09 14.25 -6.47
C PRO A 61 -18.77 14.36 -5.70
N TRP A 62 -18.83 14.64 -4.39
CA TRP A 62 -17.66 14.78 -3.54
C TRP A 62 -16.92 13.46 -3.26
N LEU A 63 -17.50 12.29 -3.56
CA LEU A 63 -16.78 11.01 -3.46
C LEU A 63 -15.63 10.91 -4.47
N THR A 64 -15.77 11.57 -5.62
CA THR A 64 -14.72 11.65 -6.63
C THR A 64 -13.74 12.78 -6.36
N ASP A 65 -14.07 13.71 -5.48
CA ASP A 65 -13.18 14.79 -5.07
C ASP A 65 -12.35 14.36 -3.87
N ARG A 66 -11.06 14.08 -4.12
CA ARG A 66 -10.15 13.53 -3.11
C ARG A 66 -10.08 14.41 -1.86
N ASP A 67 -9.94 15.71 -2.01
CA ASP A 67 -9.72 16.60 -0.87
C ASP A 67 -10.96 16.63 0.03
N GLN A 68 -12.15 16.66 -0.57
CA GLN A 68 -13.41 16.60 0.16
C GLN A 68 -13.67 15.25 0.83
N PHE A 69 -13.25 14.15 0.17
CA PHE A 69 -13.33 12.81 0.72
C PHE A 69 -12.40 12.67 1.94
N GLU A 70 -11.15 13.14 1.82
CA GLU A 70 -10.16 13.09 2.89
C GLU A 70 -10.52 13.96 4.10
N VAL A 71 -11.12 15.14 3.88
CA VAL A 71 -11.63 15.98 4.97
C VAL A 71 -12.68 15.22 5.80
N ARG A 72 -13.55 14.44 5.15
CA ARG A 72 -14.56 13.63 5.84
C ARG A 72 -13.96 12.42 6.54
N LEU A 73 -12.95 11.78 5.96
CA LEU A 73 -12.19 10.73 6.64
C LEU A 73 -11.57 11.22 7.95
N ARG A 74 -10.88 12.37 7.90
CA ARG A 74 -10.28 13.01 9.08
C ARG A 74 -11.31 13.40 10.14
N ALA A 75 -12.58 13.58 9.76
CA ALA A 75 -13.65 13.88 10.72
C ALA A 75 -14.04 12.65 11.56
N MET A 76 -13.84 11.43 11.06
CA MET A 76 -14.18 10.19 11.76
C MET A 76 -13.01 9.66 12.60
N GLN A 77 -13.29 8.61 13.37
CA GLN A 77 -12.30 7.81 14.08
C GLN A 77 -12.35 6.39 13.56
N GLY A 78 -11.22 5.68 13.57
CA GLY A 78 -11.15 4.28 13.11
C GLY A 78 -10.09 4.05 12.06
N LEU A 79 -10.29 2.98 11.29
CA LEU A 79 -9.38 2.56 10.24
C LEU A 79 -9.63 3.37 8.98
N GLU A 80 -8.59 4.02 8.48
CA GLU A 80 -8.66 4.83 7.26
C GLU A 80 -7.46 4.58 6.34
N PHE A 81 -7.70 4.76 5.04
CA PHE A 81 -6.66 4.78 4.01
C PHE A 81 -6.53 6.21 3.49
N MET A 82 -5.33 6.77 3.60
CA MET A 82 -5.03 8.16 3.20
C MET A 82 -3.92 8.21 2.16
N CYS A 83 -4.07 9.09 1.17
CA CYS A 83 -2.99 9.39 0.22
C CYS A 83 -2.08 10.44 0.85
N VAL A 84 -0.82 10.09 1.08
CA VAL A 84 0.17 10.95 1.77
C VAL A 84 1.06 11.68 0.78
N ALA A 85 1.37 11.06 -0.36
CA ALA A 85 2.19 11.67 -1.38
C ALA A 85 1.51 11.60 -2.73
N GLU A 86 1.53 12.74 -3.40
CA GLU A 86 1.09 12.92 -4.77
C GLU A 86 2.26 12.77 -5.73
N PRO A 87 2.00 12.45 -7.00
CA PRO A 87 3.03 12.43 -8.03
C PRO A 87 3.70 13.79 -8.10
N ALA A 88 4.95 13.86 -7.64
CA ALA A 88 5.75 15.06 -7.77
C ALA A 88 6.03 15.33 -9.24
N ARG A 89 5.82 16.58 -9.66
CA ARG A 89 6.20 17.06 -10.98
C ARG A 89 7.72 17.09 -11.06
N ARG A 90 8.29 16.30 -11.97
CA ARG A 90 9.73 16.27 -12.19
C ARG A 90 10.17 17.51 -12.95
N GLU A 91 11.44 17.88 -12.82
CA GLU A 91 12.04 19.01 -13.56
C GLU A 91 11.89 18.86 -15.08
N ASP A 92 11.82 17.61 -15.56
CA ASP A 92 11.59 17.23 -16.97
C ASP A 92 10.13 17.43 -17.46
N GLY A 93 9.25 17.97 -16.60
CA GLY A 93 7.85 18.21 -16.93
C GLY A 93 6.94 16.97 -16.92
N SER A 94 7.51 15.78 -16.69
CA SER A 94 6.78 14.54 -16.47
C SER A 94 6.40 14.36 -15.00
N ASP A 95 5.22 13.80 -14.75
CA ASP A 95 4.78 13.44 -13.41
C ASP A 95 5.37 12.08 -13.04
N THR A 96 5.82 11.95 -11.79
CA THR A 96 6.41 10.68 -11.31
C THR A 96 5.36 9.55 -11.32
N GLY A 97 4.06 9.88 -11.30
CA GLY A 97 2.97 8.90 -11.37
C GLY A 97 2.89 7.95 -10.18
N ILE A 98 3.55 8.30 -9.07
CA ILE A 98 3.59 7.50 -7.84
C ILE A 98 2.65 8.13 -6.83
N TYR A 99 1.72 7.32 -6.31
CA TYR A 99 0.90 7.67 -5.15
C TYR A 99 1.29 6.80 -3.97
N VAL A 100 1.35 7.41 -2.79
CA VAL A 100 1.68 6.70 -1.54
C VAL A 100 0.46 6.70 -0.65
N PHE A 101 -0.04 5.50 -0.36
CA PHE A 101 -1.13 5.27 0.57
C PHE A 101 -0.61 4.80 1.92
N ARG A 102 -1.28 5.24 2.99
CA ARG A 102 -1.08 4.68 4.32
C ARG A 102 -2.37 4.11 4.85
N LYS A 103 -2.32 2.87 5.34
CA LYS A 103 -3.33 2.31 6.22
C LYS A 103 -3.00 2.83 7.62
N GLN A 104 -3.90 3.63 8.17
CA GLN A 104 -3.70 4.24 9.47
C GLN A 104 -4.94 4.10 10.35
N GLN A 105 -4.73 3.96 11.64
CA GLN A 105 -5.77 3.97 12.64
C GLN A 105 -5.78 5.33 13.32
N ARG A 106 -6.88 6.08 13.16
CA ARG A 106 -7.08 7.36 13.84
C ARG A 106 -7.86 7.16 15.13
N ARG A 107 -7.28 7.57 16.25
CA ARG A 107 -7.94 7.60 17.55
C ARG A 107 -8.11 9.05 18.00
N LYS A 108 -9.37 9.50 18.05
CA LYS A 108 -9.72 10.82 18.59
C LYS A 108 -9.82 10.74 20.10
N ARG A 109 -9.19 11.69 20.79
CA ARG A 109 -9.28 11.83 22.25
C ARG A 109 -9.93 13.17 22.55
N ALA A 110 -10.97 13.20 23.37
CA ALA A 110 -11.56 14.46 23.80
C ALA A 110 -10.49 15.29 24.52
N ALA A 111 -10.27 16.53 24.06
CA ALA A 111 -9.29 17.50 24.55
C ALA A 111 -7.80 17.30 24.20
N HIS A 112 -7.43 16.29 23.41
CA HIS A 112 -6.05 16.09 22.93
C HIS A 112 -5.98 15.97 21.42
N ASP A 113 -4.77 16.17 20.87
CA ASP A 113 -4.49 15.93 19.45
C ASP A 113 -4.81 14.50 19.04
N ASP A 114 -5.19 14.34 17.76
CA ASP A 114 -5.50 13.05 17.16
C ASP A 114 -4.26 12.14 17.17
N GLU A 115 -4.41 10.94 17.71
CA GLU A 115 -3.38 9.91 17.63
C GLU A 115 -3.55 9.11 16.34
N ILE A 116 -2.46 9.01 15.56
CA ILE A 116 -2.43 8.28 14.30
C ILE A 116 -1.40 7.16 14.40
N THR A 117 -1.86 5.92 14.33
CA THR A 117 -1.00 4.74 14.25
C THR A 117 -0.93 4.26 12.80
N ILE A 118 0.26 4.21 12.21
CA ILE A 118 0.46 3.71 10.85
C ILE A 118 0.57 2.18 10.90
N LEU A 119 -0.31 1.49 10.18
CA LEU A 119 -0.36 0.02 10.12
C LEU A 119 0.35 -0.52 8.88
N GLY A 120 0.40 0.25 7.79
CA GLY A 120 1.05 -0.18 6.55
C GLY A 120 1.14 0.95 5.53
N THR A 121 2.08 0.80 4.59
CA THR A 121 2.27 1.74 3.48
C THR A 121 2.12 0.99 2.16
N PHE A 122 1.46 1.60 1.19
CA PHE A 122 1.24 1.05 -0.14
C PHE A 122 1.66 2.06 -1.19
N TYR A 123 2.19 1.57 -2.30
CA TYR A 123 2.64 2.38 -3.43
C TYR A 123 1.80 2.03 -4.65
N VAL A 124 1.23 3.04 -5.29
CA VAL A 124 0.60 2.90 -6.60
C VAL A 124 1.56 3.52 -7.61
N ILE A 125 2.13 2.72 -8.49
CA ILE A 125 3.11 3.14 -9.50
C ILE A 125 2.52 2.82 -10.87
N GLY A 126 2.09 3.86 -11.59
CA GLY A 126 1.33 3.68 -12.82
C GLY A 126 0.08 2.86 -12.51
N GLU A 127 0.00 1.63 -13.03
CA GLU A 127 -1.15 0.74 -12.89
C GLU A 127 -0.97 -0.36 -11.83
N ASN A 128 0.19 -0.44 -11.19
CA ASN A 128 0.49 -1.52 -10.24
C ASN A 128 0.43 -0.98 -8.80
N ILE A 129 -0.14 -1.78 -7.90
CA ILE A 129 -0.17 -1.52 -6.47
C ILE A 129 0.78 -2.49 -5.77
N TYR A 130 1.66 -1.94 -4.94
CA TYR A 130 2.64 -2.66 -4.14
C TYR A 130 2.41 -2.38 -2.66
N GLN A 131 2.54 -3.41 -1.82
CA GLN A 131 2.64 -3.22 -0.38
C GLN A 131 4.10 -3.02 0.01
N ALA A 132 4.37 -1.99 0.82
CA ALA A 132 5.69 -1.84 1.42
C ALA A 132 5.89 -2.91 2.49
N ALA A 133 7.02 -3.61 2.46
CA ALA A 133 7.43 -4.47 3.56
C ALA A 133 7.59 -3.63 4.84
N SER A 134 7.14 -4.19 5.97
CA SER A 134 7.39 -3.57 7.26
C SER A 134 8.90 -3.53 7.52
N LEU A 135 9.41 -2.47 8.17
CA LEU A 135 10.85 -2.37 8.44
C LEU A 135 11.36 -3.57 9.26
N GLU A 136 10.49 -4.14 10.11
CA GLU A 136 10.77 -5.32 10.93
C GLU A 136 11.05 -6.57 10.07
N ASP A 137 10.24 -6.81 9.03
CA ASP A 137 10.40 -7.95 8.12
C ASP A 137 11.65 -7.81 7.23
N ILE A 138 11.94 -6.60 6.75
CA ILE A 138 13.14 -6.33 5.94
C ILE A 138 14.41 -6.59 6.75
N ILE A 139 14.42 -6.14 8.01
CA ILE A 139 15.55 -6.33 8.92
C ILE A 139 15.71 -7.82 9.25
N GLY A 140 14.62 -8.53 9.59
CA GLY A 140 14.66 -9.96 9.90
C GLY A 140 15.19 -10.80 8.73
N ASN A 141 14.64 -10.61 7.52
CA ASN A 141 14.97 -11.48 6.40
C ASN A 141 16.38 -11.21 5.83
N LYS A 142 16.80 -9.93 5.73
CA LYS A 142 18.16 -9.60 5.26
C LYS A 142 19.24 -9.94 6.28
N ILE A 143 18.98 -9.77 7.58
CA ILE A 143 19.97 -10.15 8.62
C ILE A 143 20.12 -11.66 8.70
N VAL A 144 19.07 -12.46 8.42
CA VAL A 144 19.16 -13.92 8.44
C VAL A 144 19.82 -14.49 7.17
N LEU A 145 19.64 -13.86 6.01
CA LEU A 145 20.25 -14.31 4.75
C LEU A 145 21.78 -14.20 4.74
N LEU A 146 22.34 -13.17 5.39
CA LEU A 146 23.79 -12.96 5.48
C LEU A 146 24.56 -14.11 6.19
N PRO A 147 24.20 -14.54 7.41
CA PRO A 147 24.86 -15.64 8.10
C PRO A 147 24.62 -16.98 7.42
N VAL A 148 23.44 -17.22 6.82
CA VAL A 148 23.16 -18.48 6.11
C VAL A 148 24.06 -18.63 4.88
N ALA A 149 24.23 -17.57 4.09
CA ALA A 149 25.15 -17.58 2.96
C ALA A 149 26.60 -17.80 3.40
N LEU A 150 27.01 -17.19 4.52
CA LEU A 150 28.36 -17.31 5.07
C LEU A 150 28.63 -18.72 5.63
N VAL A 151 27.66 -19.33 6.31
CA VAL A 151 27.73 -20.74 6.77
C VAL A 151 27.78 -21.70 5.58
N SER A 152 26.99 -21.46 4.54
CA SER A 152 27.00 -22.28 3.32
C SER A 152 28.35 -22.19 2.59
N LEU A 153 28.92 -20.99 2.47
CA LEU A 153 30.25 -20.79 1.91
C LEU A 153 31.32 -21.47 2.77
N CYS A 154 31.27 -21.30 4.10
CA CYS A 154 32.24 -21.88 5.01
C CYS A 154 32.20 -23.41 4.99
N ARG A 155 31.00 -24.02 4.91
CA ARG A 155 30.84 -25.47 4.67
C ARG A 155 31.44 -25.90 3.34
N SER A 156 31.15 -25.19 2.25
CA SER A 156 31.70 -25.52 0.93
C SER A 156 33.23 -25.45 0.90
N VAL A 157 33.85 -24.52 1.63
CA VAL A 157 35.31 -24.41 1.74
C VAL A 157 35.88 -25.53 2.61
N PHE A 158 35.21 -25.89 3.72
CA PHE A 158 35.61 -27.00 4.57
C PHE A 158 35.57 -28.35 3.84
N ASP A 159 34.52 -28.59 3.06
CA ASP A 159 34.37 -29.83 2.28
C ASP A 159 35.44 -29.93 1.18
N LEU A 160 35.86 -28.82 0.57
CA LEU A 160 36.99 -28.83 -0.38
C LEU A 160 38.34 -29.12 0.30
N CYS A 161 38.53 -28.68 1.54
CA CYS A 161 39.80 -28.83 2.26
C CYS A 161 40.00 -30.24 2.84
N LEU A 162 38.93 -31.01 3.05
CA LEU A 162 39.00 -32.41 3.51
C LEU A 162 39.29 -33.43 2.40
N ILE A 163 39.30 -33.00 1.13
CA ILE A 163 39.50 -33.86 -0.04
C ILE A 163 40.95 -33.77 -0.58
N CYS A 164 41.78 -32.86 -0.05
CA CYS A 164 43.23 -32.75 -0.32
C CYS A 164 44.05 -33.30 0.84
#